data_AF-A0A8E0SAG0-F1
#
_entry.id   AF-A0A8E0SAG0-F1
#
_cell.length_a   1.000
_cell.length_b   1.000
_cell.length_c   1.000
_cell.angle_alpha   90.00
_cell.angle_beta   90.00
_cell.angle_gamma   90.00
#
_symmetry.space_group_name_H-M   'P 1'
#
loop_
_entity.id
_entity.type
_entity.pdbx_description
1 polymer ?
#
loop_
_entity_poly.entity_id
_entity_poly.type
_entity_poly.pdbx_seq_one_letter_code
_entity_poly.pdbx_strand_id
1 'polypeptide(L)'
;MTQQRARRFQSAQETRRARESAEKRGQPFKEEPFDPCVISPGTEFMDRLNSFLQRFVQDQVTHNYAWRRIDVILSGHDVSFRCRYLRILAYFSLEIC
;
A
#
# COMPACT_ATOMS: atom_id res chain seq x y z
N MET A 1 -10.67 -17.07 -5.61
CA MET A 1 -9.97 -15.89 -6.20
C MET A 1 -10.93 -15.14 -7.12
N THR A 2 -11.90 -14.43 -6.57
CA THR A 2 -13.00 -13.78 -7.33
C THR A 2 -13.52 -12.52 -6.64
N GLN A 3 -13.36 -12.43 -5.31
CA GLN A 3 -13.73 -11.25 -4.53
C GLN A 3 -12.93 -9.98 -4.87
N GLN A 4 -11.62 -10.09 -5.11
CA GLN A 4 -10.79 -8.89 -5.35
C GLN A 4 -11.09 -8.25 -6.72
N ARG A 5 -11.34 -9.07 -7.75
CA ARG A 5 -11.75 -8.58 -9.07
C ARG A 5 -13.14 -7.93 -9.03
N ALA A 6 -14.09 -8.54 -8.32
CA ALA A 6 -15.42 -7.97 -8.14
C ALA A 6 -15.38 -6.62 -7.41
N ARG A 7 -14.61 -6.51 -6.31
CA ARG A 7 -14.43 -5.25 -5.58
C ARG A 7 -13.81 -4.14 -6.43
N ARG A 8 -12.80 -4.47 -7.24
CA ARG A 8 -12.17 -3.50 -8.16
C ARG A 8 -13.14 -3.00 -9.22
N PHE A 9 -13.95 -3.89 -9.78
CA PHE A 9 -14.95 -3.52 -10.78
C PHE A 9 -16.02 -2.58 -10.21
N GLN A 10 -16.51 -2.88 -9.00
CA GLN A 10 -17.48 -2.04 -8.29
C GLN A 10 -16.90 -0.64 -7.97
N SER A 11 -15.70 -0.59 -7.41
CA SER A 11 -15.04 0.68 -7.08
C SER A 11 -14.77 1.55 -8.32
N ALA A 12 -14.30 0.97 -9.42
CA ALA A 12 -14.11 1.70 -10.68
C ALA A 12 -15.45 2.25 -11.23
N GLN A 13 -16.53 1.47 -11.12
CA GLN A 13 -17.85 1.89 -11.55
C GLN A 13 -18.41 3.02 -10.67
N GLU A 14 -18.19 2.97 -9.36
CA GLU A 14 -18.60 4.01 -8.41
C GLU A 14 -17.84 5.31 -8.64
N THR A 15 -16.52 5.27 -8.82
CA THR A 15 -15.70 6.45 -9.14
C THR A 15 -16.15 7.10 -10.45
N ARG A 16 -16.46 6.30 -11.48
CA ARG A 16 -17.00 6.81 -12.75
C ARG A 16 -18.35 7.51 -12.56
N ARG A 17 -19.28 6.89 -11.81
CA ARG A 17 -20.60 7.48 -11.52
C ARG A 17 -20.49 8.77 -10.70
N ALA A 18 -19.55 8.82 -9.75
CA ALA A 18 -19.28 10.00 -8.96
C ALA A 18 -18.76 11.16 -9.83
N ARG A 19 -17.84 10.88 -10.76
CA ARG A 19 -17.32 11.85 -11.73
C ARG A 19 -18.42 12.40 -12.64
N GLU A 20 -19.23 11.52 -13.24
CA GLU A 20 -20.36 11.91 -14.10
C GLU A 20 -21.42 12.73 -13.34
N SER A 21 -21.65 12.43 -12.07
CA SER A 21 -22.60 13.16 -11.22
C SER A 21 -22.08 14.55 -10.80
N ALA A 22 -20.77 14.69 -10.60
CA ALA A 22 -20.13 15.97 -10.28
C ALA A 22 -20.11 16.90 -11.49
N GLU A 23 -19.81 16.38 -12.68
CA GLU A 23 -19.87 17.12 -13.95
C GLU A 23 -21.29 17.65 -14.22
N LYS A 24 -22.33 16.84 -13.98
CA LYS A 24 -23.74 17.27 -14.10
C LYS A 24 -24.14 18.36 -13.11
N ARG A 25 -23.47 18.47 -11.96
CA ARG A 25 -23.75 19.49 -10.93
C ARG A 25 -22.94 20.77 -11.12
N GLY A 26 -22.10 20.85 -12.16
CA GLY A 26 -21.29 22.04 -12.47
C GLY A 26 -20.25 22.39 -11.40
N GLN A 27 -19.92 21.48 -10.49
CA GLN A 27 -18.89 21.69 -9.48
C GLN A 27 -17.54 21.24 -10.05
N PRO A 28 -16.47 22.06 -9.96
CA PRO A 28 -15.14 21.63 -10.36
C PRO A 28 -14.72 20.45 -9.47
N PHE A 29 -14.45 19.30 -10.10
CA PHE A 29 -13.98 18.11 -9.40
C PHE A 29 -12.60 18.41 -8.83
N LYS A 30 -12.53 18.65 -7.52
CA LYS A 30 -11.31 19.03 -6.82
C LYS A 30 -10.47 17.78 -6.60
N GLU A 31 -9.32 17.75 -7.29
CA GLU A 31 -8.29 16.71 -7.26
C GLU A 31 -8.69 15.36 -7.87
N GLU A 32 -7.78 14.76 -8.65
CA GLU A 32 -7.98 13.42 -9.21
C GLU A 32 -8.05 12.41 -8.05
N PRO A 33 -9.13 11.63 -7.89
CA PRO A 33 -9.22 10.66 -6.82
C PRO A 33 -8.10 9.65 -6.98
N PHE A 34 -7.48 9.26 -5.88
CA PHE A 34 -6.53 8.14 -5.89
C PHE A 34 -7.23 6.89 -6.44
N ASP A 35 -6.70 6.32 -7.53
CA ASP A 35 -7.24 5.11 -8.14
C ASP A 35 -6.80 3.87 -7.33
N PRO A 36 -7.71 3.17 -6.63
CA PRO A 36 -7.33 1.99 -5.84
C PRO A 36 -6.78 0.84 -6.69
N CYS A 37 -6.97 0.84 -8.01
CA CYS A 37 -6.44 -0.17 -8.91
C CYS A 37 -4.91 -0.14 -9.00
N VAL A 38 -4.29 1.01 -8.72
CA VAL A 38 -2.83 1.15 -8.69
C VAL A 38 -2.19 0.37 -7.53
N ILE A 39 -2.98 -0.03 -6.53
CA ILE A 39 -2.58 -0.94 -5.45
C ILE A 39 -2.64 -2.39 -5.97
N SER A 40 -1.78 -2.70 -6.94
CA SER A 40 -1.60 -4.02 -7.54
C SER A 40 -0.11 -4.28 -7.76
N PRO A 41 0.40 -5.50 -7.52
CA PRO A 41 1.77 -5.84 -7.90
C PRO A 41 1.99 -5.60 -9.40
N GLY A 42 3.14 -5.04 -9.79
CA GLY A 42 3.49 -4.75 -11.19
C GLY A 42 3.03 -3.39 -11.70
N THR A 43 2.52 -2.51 -10.83
CA THR A 43 2.28 -1.09 -11.16
C THR A 43 3.49 -0.25 -10.75
N GLU A 44 3.78 0.80 -11.52
CA GLU A 44 4.88 1.74 -11.19
C GLU A 44 4.70 2.39 -9.81
N PHE A 45 3.45 2.58 -9.37
CA PHE A 45 3.14 3.05 -8.03
C PHE A 45 3.69 2.10 -6.96
N MET A 46 3.54 0.79 -7.13
CA MET A 46 4.05 -0.21 -6.18
C MET A 46 5.58 -0.28 -6.18
N ASP A 47 6.23 -0.06 -7.32
CA ASP A 47 7.70 0.05 -7.40
C ASP A 47 8.23 1.24 -6.61
N ARG A 48 7.61 2.40 -6.83
CA ARG A 48 7.93 3.64 -6.11
C ARG A 48 7.66 3.49 -4.61
N LEU A 49 6.54 2.88 -4.24
CA LEU A 49 6.18 2.62 -2.85
C LEU A 49 7.18 1.67 -2.18
N ASN A 50 7.55 0.58 -2.84
CA ASN A 50 8.54 -0.37 -2.33
C ASN A 50 9.90 0.30 -2.10
N SER A 51 10.35 1.11 -3.06
CA SER A 51 11.59 1.90 -2.95
C SER A 51 11.53 2.90 -1.79
N PHE A 52 10.38 3.55 -1.60
CA PHE A 52 10.17 4.48 -0.49
C PHE A 52 10.20 3.76 0.87
N LEU A 53 9.54 2.60 0.98
CA LEU A 53 9.53 1.80 2.22
C LEU A 53 10.93 1.30 2.59
N GLN A 54 11.74 0.89 1.61
CA GLN A 54 13.15 0.52 1.85
C GLN A 54 13.94 1.68 2.47
N ARG A 55 13.82 2.87 1.88
CA ARG A 55 14.49 4.08 2.41
C ARG A 55 13.97 4.46 3.79
N PHE A 56 12.66 4.37 4.00
CA PHE A 56 12.05 4.64 5.29
C PHE A 56 12.57 3.71 6.39
N VAL A 57 12.67 2.41 6.12
CA VAL A 57 13.21 1.45 7.09
C VAL A 57 14.69 1.74 7.38
N GLN A 58 15.49 2.02 6.35
CA GLN A 58 16.91 2.41 6.54
C GLN A 58 17.05 3.66 7.41
N ASP A 59 16.19 4.66 7.17
CA ASP A 59 16.16 5.90 7.94
C ASP A 59 15.78 5.65 9.41
N GLN A 60 14.75 4.83 9.65
CA GLN A 60 14.32 4.46 11.00
C GLN A 60 15.39 3.67 11.76
N VAL A 61 16.05 2.70 11.14
CA VAL A 61 17.12 1.92 11.78
C VAL A 61 18.30 2.82 12.17
N THR A 62 18.61 3.82 11.34
CA THR A 62 19.73 4.75 11.57
C THR A 62 19.43 5.74 12.68
N HIS A 63 18.25 6.38 12.63
CA HIS A 63 17.91 7.52 13.48
C HIS A 63 17.14 7.14 14.76
N ASN A 64 16.44 6.01 14.79
CA ASN A 64 15.60 5.62 15.91
C ASN A 64 16.25 4.52 16.76
N TYR A 65 16.56 4.83 18.02
CA TYR A 65 17.15 3.88 18.97
C TYR A 65 16.29 2.64 19.21
N ALA A 66 14.96 2.76 19.12
CA ALA A 66 14.05 1.62 19.30
C ALA A 66 14.18 0.56 18.20
N TRP A 67 14.71 0.93 17.02
CA TRP A 67 14.81 0.06 15.85
C TRP A 67 16.18 -0.62 15.74
N ARG A 68 17.15 -0.25 16.59
CA ARG A 68 18.52 -0.79 16.54
C ARG A 68 18.66 -2.22 17.03
N ARG A 69 17.66 -2.74 17.76
CA ARG A 69 17.67 -4.09 18.34
C ARG A 69 16.57 -4.99 17.77
N ILE A 70 15.96 -4.61 16.65
CA ILE A 70 14.86 -5.35 16.03
C ILE A 70 15.26 -5.75 14.61
N ASP A 71 15.05 -7.01 14.27
CA ASP A 71 15.20 -7.48 12.90
C ASP A 71 13.98 -7.08 12.07
N VAL A 72 14.19 -6.23 11.07
CA VAL A 72 13.13 -5.74 10.18
C VAL A 72 13.19 -6.48 8.85
N ILE A 73 12.15 -7.25 8.55
CA ILE A 73 12.00 -7.94 7.26
C ILE A 73 10.98 -7.19 6.41
N LEU A 74 11.41 -6.62 5.28
CA LEU A 74 10.54 -5.99 4.29
C LEU A 74 10.35 -6.92 3.08
N SER A 75 9.14 -7.45 2.92
CA SER A 75 8.75 -8.23 1.75
C SER A 75 8.05 -7.33 0.71
N GLY A 76 8.77 -7.00 -0.36
CA GLY A 76 8.26 -6.17 -1.46
C GLY A 76 7.28 -6.89 -2.38
N HIS A 77 6.71 -6.13 -3.32
CA HIS A 77 5.73 -6.63 -4.29
C HIS A 77 6.32 -7.62 -5.31
N ASP A 78 7.65 -7.68 -5.42
CA ASP A 78 8.42 -8.60 -6.27
C ASP A 78 8.45 -10.04 -5.74
N VAL A 79 8.05 -10.25 -4.48
CA VAL A 79 8.01 -11.59 -3.88
C VAL A 79 6.72 -12.30 -4.30
N SER A 80 6.86 -13.37 -5.07
CA SER A 80 5.73 -14.18 -5.54
C SER A 80 4.89 -14.70 -4.37
N PHE A 81 3.55 -14.60 -4.51
CA PHE A 81 2.52 -14.94 -3.51
C PHE A 81 2.56 -16.40 -3.01
N ARG A 82 3.45 -17.22 -3.56
CA ARG A 82 3.67 -18.63 -3.18
C ARG A 82 4.58 -18.78 -1.96
N CYS A 83 5.34 -17.75 -1.58
CA CYS A 83 6.05 -17.71 -0.32
C CYS A 83 5.08 -17.32 0.80
N ARG A 84 4.82 -18.24 1.73
CA ARG A 84 3.85 -18.13 2.85
C ARG A 84 4.25 -17.12 3.95
N TYR A 85 5.05 -16.11 3.64
CA TYR A 85 5.53 -15.10 4.60
C TYR A 85 5.03 -13.71 4.21
N LEU A 86 3.71 -13.55 4.11
CA LEU A 86 3.09 -12.23 4.21
C LEU A 86 2.87 -11.96 5.70
N ARG A 87 3.90 -11.41 6.35
CA ARG A 87 3.80 -10.98 7.74
C ARG A 87 4.83 -9.89 7.98
N ILE A 88 4.38 -8.64 8.07
CA ILE A 88 5.10 -7.62 8.83
C ILE A 88 4.98 -8.07 10.28
N LEU A 89 5.84 -9.00 10.71
CA LEU A 89 6.03 -9.30 12.11
C LEU A 89 7.05 -8.28 12.61
N ALA A 90 6.57 -7.13 13.04
CA ALA A 90 7.28 -6.43 14.10
C ALA A 90 7.20 -7.34 15.33
N TYR A 91 8.19 -8.22 15.51
CA TYR A 91 8.34 -8.97 16.76
C TYR A 91 8.76 -7.95 17.83
N PHE A 92 7.76 -7.29 18.44
CA PHE A 92 7.95 -6.56 19.69
C PHE A 92 8.09 -7.60 20.82
N SER A 93 9.29 -8.15 20.99
CA SER A 93 9.63 -8.87 22.22
C SER A 93 9.91 -7.83 23.29
N LEU A 94 8.83 -7.33 23.92
CA LEU A 94 8.89 -6.58 25.17
C LEU A 94 9.15 -7.58 26.30
N GLU A 95 10.42 -7.95 26.49
CA GLU A 95 10.88 -8.39 27.81
C GLU A 95 11.11 -7.13 28.64
N ILE A 96 10.07 -6.78 29.41
CA ILE A 96 10.18 -5.86 30.53
C ILE A 96 10.91 -6.63 31.63
N CYS A 97 12.16 -6.25 31.91
CA CYS A 97 12.75 -6.43 33.24
C CYS A 97 12.36 -5.24 34.11
#